data_AF-A0A920J633-F1
#
_entry.id   AF-A0A920J633-F1
#
_cell.length_a   1.000
_cell.length_b   1.000
_cell.length_c   1.000
_cell.angle_alpha   90.00
_cell.angle_beta   90.00
_cell.angle_gamma   90.00
#
_symmetry.space_group_name_H-M   'P 1'
#
loop_
_entity.id
_entity.type
_entity.pdbx_description
1 polymer ?
#
loop_
_entity_poly.entity_id
_entity_poly.type
_entity_poly.pdbx_seq_one_letter_code
_entity_poly.pdbx_strand_id
1 'polypeptide(L)'
;MTKEVDFYFDFASPNAYLSHQVVKEIEERTGTNFNYIPVLLGGIFKTTNNKPPMEQFFGVLNKNEYQALEMKRFQERHGINKFNMNPHFPVNFLTGYEGCYRSTKRWLS
;
A
#
# COMPACT_ATOMS: atom_id res chain seq x y z
N MET A 1 -18.10 22.09 4.93
CA MET A 1 -16.66 21.78 4.84
C MET A 1 -16.52 20.50 4.04
N THR A 2 -15.87 20.56 2.89
CA THR A 2 -15.39 19.37 2.18
C THR A 2 -14.30 18.74 3.05
N LYS A 3 -14.47 17.47 3.44
CA LYS A 3 -13.44 16.73 4.16
C LYS A 3 -12.42 16.26 3.14
N GLU A 4 -11.16 16.63 3.29
CA GLU A 4 -10.06 16.07 2.51
C GLU A 4 -9.51 14.83 3.22
N VAL A 5 -9.16 13.80 2.46
CA VAL A 5 -8.62 12.54 2.99
C VAL A 5 -7.19 12.37 2.52
N ASP A 6 -6.24 12.30 3.47
CA ASP A 6 -4.86 12.00 3.15
C ASP A 6 -4.64 10.49 3.01
N PHE A 7 -4.11 10.08 1.85
CA PHE A 7 -3.74 8.70 1.56
C PHE A 7 -2.21 8.55 1.53
N TYR A 8 -1.66 8.11 2.65
CA TYR A 8 -0.24 7.79 2.78
C TYR A 8 0.05 6.44 2.13
N PHE A 9 0.88 6.43 1.09
CA PHE A 9 1.12 5.21 0.31
C PHE A 9 2.61 4.95 0.07
N ASP A 10 2.99 3.67 0.04
CA ASP A 10 4.33 3.21 -0.28
C ASP A 10 4.25 2.15 -1.38
N PHE A 11 5.02 2.33 -2.45
CA PHE A 11 5.11 1.39 -3.57
C PHE A 11 5.67 0.02 -3.17
N ALA A 12 6.43 -0.04 -2.08
CA ALA A 12 6.90 -1.28 -1.49
C ALA A 12 5.80 -2.00 -0.69
N SER A 13 4.57 -1.48 -0.58
CA SER A 13 3.49 -2.11 0.17
C SER A 13 2.44 -2.73 -0.76
N PRO A 14 2.30 -4.06 -0.79
CA PRO A 14 1.23 -4.75 -1.52
C PRO A 14 -0.17 -4.28 -1.12
N ASN A 15 -0.38 -4.01 0.17
CA ASN A 15 -1.66 -3.52 0.68
C ASN A 15 -1.96 -2.11 0.20
N ALA A 16 -0.96 -1.23 0.11
CA ALA A 16 -1.15 0.12 -0.42
C ALA A 16 -1.60 0.08 -1.89
N TYR A 17 -1.06 -0.84 -2.70
CA TYR A 17 -1.51 -1.06 -4.07
C TYR A 17 -2.98 -1.52 -4.12
N LEU A 18 -3.37 -2.50 -3.30
CA LEU A 18 -4.75 -2.98 -3.25
C LEU A 18 -5.72 -1.88 -2.79
N SER A 19 -5.35 -1.10 -1.77
CA SER A 19 -6.15 0.03 -1.30
C SER A 19 -6.29 1.11 -2.37
N HIS A 20 -5.24 1.41 -3.13
CA HIS A 20 -5.31 2.38 -4.22
C HIS A 20 -6.35 1.99 -5.29
N GLN A 21 -6.49 0.70 -5.62
CA GLN A 21 -7.48 0.24 -6.62
C GLN A 21 -8.93 0.58 -6.23
N VAL A 22 -9.23 0.67 -4.93
CA VAL A 22 -10.58 0.98 -4.44
C VAL A 22 -10.80 2.47 -4.15
N VAL A 23 -9.74 3.29 -4.12
CA VAL A 23 -9.87 4.73 -3.84
C VAL A 23 -10.80 5.38 -4.86
N LYS A 24 -10.64 5.08 -6.16
CA LYS A 24 -11.50 5.64 -7.21
C LYS A 24 -12.99 5.36 -6.98
N GLU A 25 -13.34 4.14 -6.61
CA GLU A 25 -14.72 3.76 -6.29
C GLU A 25 -15.26 4.52 -5.07
N ILE A 26 -14.40 4.79 -4.08
CA ILE A 26 -14.75 5.56 -2.89
C ILE A 26 -14.96 7.03 -3.25
N GLU A 27 -14.10 7.63 -4.06
CA GLU A 27 -14.23 8.99 -4.57
C GLU A 27 -15.54 9.16 -5.34
N GLU A 28 -15.86 8.24 -6.25
CA GLU A 28 -17.11 8.24 -7.02
C GLU A 28 -18.35 8.13 -6.11
N ARG A 29 -18.31 7.27 -5.09
CA ARG A 29 -19.44 7.05 -4.17
C ARG A 29 -19.66 8.19 -3.18
N THR A 30 -18.59 8.87 -2.77
CA THR A 30 -18.64 9.83 -1.64
C THR A 30 -18.42 11.28 -2.04
N GLY A 31 -17.94 11.54 -3.26
CA GLY A 31 -17.55 12.88 -3.71
C GLY A 31 -16.39 13.48 -2.93
N THR A 32 -15.62 12.65 -2.22
CA THR A 32 -14.45 13.07 -1.44
C THR A 32 -13.20 13.05 -2.33
N ASN A 33 -12.29 14.00 -2.13
CA ASN A 33 -10.99 14.01 -2.81
C ASN A 33 -9.91 13.39 -1.92
N PHE A 34 -9.10 12.51 -2.49
CA PHE A 34 -7.96 11.92 -1.80
C PHE A 34 -6.65 12.65 -2.16
N ASN A 35 -5.94 13.10 -1.14
CA ASN A 35 -4.60 13.66 -1.27
C ASN A 35 -3.55 12.55 -1.13
N TYR A 36 -2.86 12.23 -2.23
CA TYR A 36 -1.87 11.16 -2.25
C TYR A 36 -0.52 11.62 -1.71
N ILE A 37 -0.09 11.04 -0.59
CA ILE A 37 1.18 11.38 0.06
C ILE A 37 2.12 10.17 0.00
N PRO A 38 3.14 10.18 -0.89
CA PRO A 38 4.09 9.08 -0.96
C PRO A 38 4.97 9.05 0.29
N VAL A 39 5.08 7.90 0.94
CA VAL A 39 5.90 7.69 2.14
C VAL A 39 6.86 6.51 1.96
N LEU A 40 7.92 6.50 2.76
CA LEU A 40 8.87 5.39 2.83
C LEU A 40 8.66 4.62 4.13
N LEU A 41 8.01 3.46 4.06
CA LEU A 41 7.72 2.63 5.24
C LEU A 41 8.97 2.19 5.96
N GLY A 42 10.06 1.90 5.23
CA GLY A 42 11.35 1.58 5.85
C GLY A 42 11.87 2.71 6.76
N GLY A 43 11.64 3.97 6.39
CA GLY A 43 11.94 5.13 7.23
C GLY A 43 11.01 5.21 8.43
N ILE A 44 9.70 5.03 8.23
CA ILE A 44 8.68 5.09 9.28
C ILE A 44 8.90 4.00 10.34
N PHE A 45 9.18 2.76 9.93
CA PHE A 45 9.48 1.65 10.84
C PHE A 45 10.69 1.99 11.71
N LYS A 46 11.76 2.52 11.12
CA LYS A 46 12.96 2.93 11.85
C LYS A 46 12.69 4.06 12.85
N THR A 47 11.89 5.06 12.47
CA THR A 47 11.58 6.22 13.34
C THR A 47 10.60 5.88 14.46
N THR A 48 9.69 4.94 14.22
CA THR A 48 8.67 4.53 15.21
C THR A 48 9.10 3.34 16.06
N ASN A 49 10.33 2.84 15.87
CA ASN A 49 10.84 1.61 16.46
C ASN A 49 9.91 0.41 16.22
N ASN A 50 9.25 0.40 15.06
CA ASN A 50 8.33 -0.64 14.64
C ASN A 50 9.01 -1.55 13.61
N LYS A 51 8.50 -2.77 13.44
CA LYS A 51 9.08 -3.77 12.54
C LYS A 51 8.12 -4.07 11.38
N PRO A 52 8.64 -4.36 10.18
CA PRO A 52 7.80 -4.79 9.08
C PRO A 52 7.06 -6.08 9.47
N PRO A 53 5.79 -6.27 9.05
CA PRO A 53 4.97 -7.43 9.42
C PRO A 53 5.66 -8.78 9.21
N MET A 54 6.44 -8.92 8.14
CA MET A 54 7.22 -10.12 7.84
C MET A 54 8.24 -10.46 8.93
N GLU A 55 8.88 -9.46 9.52
CA GLU A 55 9.82 -9.64 10.64
C GLU A 55 9.07 -9.74 11.97
N GLN A 56 8.04 -8.91 12.18
CA GLN A 56 7.26 -8.90 13.41
C GLN A 56 6.51 -10.22 13.64
N PHE A 57 6.07 -10.88 12.58
CA PHE A 57 5.35 -12.16 12.64
C PHE A 57 6.23 -13.36 12.30
N PHE A 58 7.56 -13.16 12.20
CA PHE A 58 8.49 -14.26 12.00
C PHE A 58 8.39 -15.25 13.17
N GLY A 59 7.99 -16.49 12.89
CA GLY A 59 7.78 -17.53 13.89
C GLY A 59 6.40 -17.55 14.57
N VAL A 60 5.48 -16.64 14.22
CA VAL A 60 4.09 -16.72 14.70
C VAL A 60 3.28 -17.59 13.74
N LEU A 61 2.90 -18.78 14.21
CA LEU A 61 2.07 -19.72 13.47
C LEU A 61 0.77 -19.05 13.00
N ASN A 62 0.36 -19.35 11.76
CA ASN A 62 -0.90 -18.95 11.11
C ASN A 62 -1.08 -17.45 10.80
N LYS A 63 -0.25 -16.53 11.30
CA LYS A 63 -0.44 -15.09 11.01
C LYS A 63 -0.16 -14.72 9.56
N ASN A 64 0.93 -15.24 8.98
CA ASN A 64 1.26 -14.97 7.58
C ASN A 64 0.22 -15.59 6.63
N GLU A 65 -0.27 -16.79 6.96
CA GLU A 65 -1.34 -17.47 6.21
C GLU A 65 -2.65 -16.69 6.27
N TYR A 66 -3.00 -16.18 7.46
CA TYR A 66 -4.17 -15.33 7.63
C TYR A 66 -4.07 -14.03 6.83
N GLN A 67 -2.90 -13.37 6.84
CA GLN A 67 -2.69 -12.17 6.03
C GLN A 67 -2.82 -12.45 4.53
N ALA A 68 -2.29 -13.57 4.04
CA ALA A 68 -2.45 -13.99 2.66
C ALA A 68 -3.93 -14.27 2.32
N LEU A 69 -4.67 -14.91 3.23
CA LEU A 69 -6.10 -15.17 3.06
C LEU A 69 -6.92 -13.87 3.02
N GLU A 70 -6.63 -12.90 3.89
CA GLU A 70 -7.28 -11.60 3.89
C GLU A 70 -7.00 -10.83 2.58
N MET A 71 -5.76 -10.87 2.07
CA MET A 71 -5.44 -10.29 0.77
C MET A 71 -6.23 -10.95 -0.37
N LYS A 72 -6.43 -12.27 -0.32
CA LYS A 72 -7.25 -12.99 -1.30
C LYS A 72 -8.71 -12.57 -1.23
N ARG A 73 -9.28 -12.51 -0.02
CA ARG A 73 -10.67 -12.06 0.20
C ARG A 73 -10.89 -10.62 -0.28
N PHE A 74 -9.92 -9.74 -0.07
CA PHE A 74 -9.98 -8.36 -0.54
C PHE A 74 -10.00 -8.30 -2.07
N GLN A 75 -9.12 -9.06 -2.72
CA GLN A 75 -9.08 -9.16 -4.19
C GLN A 75 -10.41 -9.68 -4.75
N GLU A 76 -10.97 -10.74 -4.18
CA GLU A 76 -12.26 -11.31 -4.58
C GLU A 76 -13.40 -10.30 -4.40
N ARG A 77 -13.45 -9.60 -3.26
CA ARG A 77 -14.49 -8.61 -2.95
C ARG A 77 -14.50 -7.43 -3.92
N HIS A 78 -13.32 -6.95 -4.33
CA HIS A 78 -13.18 -5.77 -5.18
C HIS A 78 -12.86 -6.10 -6.64
N GLY A 79 -12.93 -7.38 -7.03
CA GLY A 79 -12.67 -7.82 -8.42
C GLY A 79 -11.23 -7.57 -8.89
N ILE A 80 -10.26 -7.48 -7.98
CA ILE A 80 -8.85 -7.20 -8.31
C ILE A 80 -8.18 -8.50 -8.74
N ASN A 81 -8.10 -8.74 -10.04
CA ASN A 81 -7.55 -9.98 -10.63
C ASN A 81 -6.15 -9.83 -11.23
N LYS A 82 -5.62 -8.61 -11.32
CA LYS A 82 -4.30 -8.31 -11.91
C LYS A 82 -3.16 -8.23 -10.89
N PHE A 83 -3.47 -8.38 -9.60
CA PHE A 83 -2.44 -8.32 -8.57
C PHE A 83 -1.57 -9.58 -8.64
N ASN A 84 -0.26 -9.38 -8.84
CA ASN A 84 0.73 -10.45 -8.76
C ASN A 84 1.82 -10.02 -7.79
N MET A 85 2.03 -10.80 -6.73
CA MET A 85 3.04 -10.51 -5.73
C MET A 85 4.43 -10.66 -6.37
N ASN A 86 5.30 -9.67 -6.17
CA ASN A 86 6.67 -9.75 -6.67
C ASN A 86 7.42 -10.88 -5.92
N PRO A 87 8.00 -11.88 -6.63
CA PRO A 87 8.75 -12.97 -5.99
C PRO A 87 10.03 -12.49 -5.25
N HIS A 88 10.53 -11.29 -5.54
CA HIS A 88 11.68 -10.67 -4.89
C HIS A 88 11.32 -9.76 -3.70
N PHE A 89 10.11 -9.91 -3.16
CA PHE A 89 9.69 -9.16 -1.99
C PHE A 89 10.43 -9.65 -0.71
N PRO A 90 10.85 -8.74 0.20
CA PRO A 90 10.79 -7.29 0.14
C PRO A 90 11.89 -6.68 -0.76
N VAL A 91 11.50 -5.80 -1.68
CA VAL A 91 12.43 -5.09 -2.57
C VAL A 91 12.99 -3.86 -1.83
N ASN A 92 14.32 -3.68 -1.81
CA ASN A 92 14.95 -2.48 -1.27
C ASN A 92 14.65 -1.26 -2.18
N PHE A 93 13.60 -0.51 -1.87
CA PHE A 93 13.10 0.62 -2.67
C PHE A 93 13.89 1.94 -2.54
N LEU A 94 15.04 1.95 -1.85
CA LEU A 94 15.83 3.17 -1.62
C LEU A 94 16.25 3.85 -2.93
N THR A 95 16.66 3.08 -3.95
CA THR A 95 17.10 3.63 -5.24
C THR A 95 15.94 3.99 -6.18
N GLY A 96 14.73 3.46 -5.94
CA GLY A 96 13.55 3.69 -6.78
C GLY A 96 12.66 4.85 -6.30
N TYR A 97 12.86 5.33 -5.07
CA TYR A 97 11.99 6.31 -4.43
C TYR A 97 12.00 7.68 -5.14
N GLU A 98 13.16 8.17 -5.63
CA GLU A 98 13.23 9.42 -6.40
C GLU A 98 12.46 9.32 -7.73
N GLY A 99 12.55 8.18 -8.41
CA GLY A 99 11.80 7.90 -9.64
C GLY A 99 10.30 7.83 -9.40
N CYS A 100 9.88 7.21 -8.29
CA CYS A 100 8.48 7.14 -7.88
C CYS A 100 7.91 8.49 -7.44
N TYR A 101 8.65 9.27 -6.66
CA TYR A 101 8.22 10.62 -6.26
C TYR A 101 8.00 11.51 -7.49
N ARG A 102 8.89 11.41 -8.49
CA ARG A 102 8.72 12.09 -9.79
C ARG A 102 7.56 11.53 -10.62
N SER A 103 7.33 10.21 -10.61
CA SER A 103 6.21 9.61 -11.33
C SER A 103 4.87 10.03 -10.71
N THR A 104 4.78 10.12 -9.37
CA THR A 104 3.57 10.53 -8.65
C THR A 104 3.07 11.91 -9.12
N LYS A 105 3.97 12.85 -9.45
CA LYS A 105 3.60 14.14 -10.06
C LYS A 105 3.10 14.05 -11.51
N ARG A 106 3.42 12.98 -12.24
CA ARG A 106 3.02 12.73 -13.63
C ARG A 106 1.78 11.84 -13.74
N TRP A 107 1.44 11.09 -12.68
CA TRP A 107 0.18 10.34 -12.57
C TRP A 107 -1.00 11.21 -12.10
N LEU A 108 -0.72 12.44 -11.63
CA LEU A 108 -1.70 13.43 -11.17
C LEU A 108 -1.97 14.57 -12.20
N SER A 109 -1.47 14.44 -13.43
CA SER A 109 -1.74 15.34 -14.57
C SER A 109 -2.38 14.58 -15.72
#